data_AF-A0A812I5C9-F1
#
_entry.id   AF-A0A812I5C9-F1
#
_cell.length_a   1.000
_cell.length_b   1.000
_cell.length_c   1.000
_cell.angle_alpha   90.00
_cell.angle_beta   90.00
_cell.angle_gamma   90.00
#
_symmetry.space_group_name_H-M   'P 1'
#
loop_
_entity.id
_entity.type
_entity.pdbx_description
1 polymer ?
#
loop_
_entity_poly.entity_id
_entity_poly.type
_entity_poly.pdbx_seq_one_letter_code
_entity_poly.pdbx_strand_id
1 'polypeptide(L)'
;MPSQVSELLDRDITPEDYEMLLQLDEALERPLPAKESEKLQPATTEEHLGETCAICLHAFERTDSLSALPCSHAFHEDCISKWMMKRCASCPLCGK
;
A
#
# COMPACT_ATOMS: atom_id res chain seq x y z
N MET A 1 28.33 -0.86 22.94
CA MET A 1 27.40 -0.33 23.96
C MET A 1 25.98 -0.49 23.43
N PRO A 2 25.32 -1.62 23.70
CA PRO A 2 23.98 -1.93 23.18
C PRO A 2 22.83 -1.45 24.10
N SER A 3 23.13 -0.70 25.16
CA SER A 3 22.18 -0.37 26.23
C SER A 3 21.04 0.57 25.81
N GLN A 4 21.28 1.49 24.87
CA GLN A 4 20.25 2.46 24.46
C GLN A 4 19.13 1.85 23.61
N VAL A 5 19.38 0.73 22.92
CA VAL A 5 18.38 0.06 22.09
C VAL A 5 17.41 -0.73 22.97
N SER A 6 17.90 -1.37 24.04
CA SER A 6 17.06 -2.06 25.02
C SER A 6 16.15 -1.11 25.80
N GLU A 7 16.65 0.07 26.20
CA GLU A 7 15.84 1.09 26.89
C GLU A 7 14.67 1.64 26.04
N LEU A 8 14.78 1.58 24.70
CA LEU A 8 13.72 1.98 23.78
C LEU A 8 12.68 0.87 23.53
N LEU A 9 13.06 -0.40 23.72
CA LEU A 9 12.19 -1.57 23.49
C LEU A 9 11.30 -1.88 24.70
N ASP A 10 11.75 -1.52 25.91
CA ASP A 10 11.02 -1.71 27.17
C ASP A 10 10.28 -0.43 27.64
N ARG A 11 10.27 0.63 26.82
CA ARG A 11 9.54 1.85 27.17
C ARG A 11 8.05 1.59 26.99
N ASP A 12 7.31 1.56 28.10
CA ASP A 12 5.86 1.49 28.08
C ASP A 12 5.29 2.65 27.24
N ILE A 13 4.54 2.31 26.19
CA ILE A 13 3.77 3.31 25.41
C ILE A 13 2.76 3.93 26.36
N THR A 14 2.89 5.23 26.61
CA THR A 14 1.97 5.93 27.51
C THR A 14 0.72 6.42 26.76
N PRO A 15 -0.36 6.76 27.47
CA PRO A 15 -1.56 7.34 26.86
C PRO A 15 -1.25 8.61 26.04
N GLU A 16 -0.26 9.39 26.45
CA GLU A 16 0.17 10.61 25.76
C GLU A 16 0.88 10.30 24.43
N ASP A 17 1.64 9.18 24.35
CA ASP A 17 2.20 8.71 23.09
C ASP A 17 1.08 8.34 22.08
N TYR A 18 -0.05 7.79 22.56
CA TYR A 18 -1.22 7.51 21.72
C TYR A 18 -1.95 8.78 21.27
N GLU A 19 -2.10 9.77 22.15
CA GLU A 19 -2.72 11.06 21.80
C GLU A 19 -1.91 11.83 20.74
N MET A 20 -0.58 11.80 20.84
CA MET A 20 0.30 12.40 19.83
C MET A 20 0.16 11.72 18.46
N LEU A 21 -0.01 10.39 18.43
CA LEU A 21 -0.22 9.64 17.19
C LEU A 21 -1.58 9.96 16.54
N LEU A 22 -2.65 10.09 17.35
CA LEU A 22 -3.98 10.46 16.85
C LEU A 22 -3.99 11.84 16.17
N GLN A 23 -3.21 12.79 16.70
CA GLN A 23 -3.11 14.14 16.14
C GLN A 23 -2.43 14.18 14.76
N LEU A 24 -1.54 13.21 14.46
CA LEU A 24 -0.86 13.11 13.16
C LEU A 24 -1.77 12.56 12.07
N ASP A 25 -2.59 11.56 12.39
CA ASP A 25 -3.57 10.98 11.44
C ASP A 25 -4.68 11.99 11.08
N GLU A 26 -5.09 12.85 12.02
CA GLU A 26 -6.07 13.90 11.79
C GLU A 26 -5.53 15.04 10.91
N ALA A 27 -4.23 15.34 11.01
CA ALA A 27 -3.56 16.39 10.25
C ALA A 27 -3.19 15.99 8.80
N LEU A 28 -3.34 14.72 8.43
CA LEU A 28 -3.17 14.26 7.05
C LEU A 28 -4.49 14.41 6.30
N GLU A 29 -4.71 15.58 5.69
CA GLU A 29 -5.70 15.72 4.62
C GLU A 29 -5.31 14.78 3.48
N ARG A 30 -5.78 13.53 3.53
CA ARG A 30 -5.47 12.51 2.52
C ARG A 30 -6.02 13.00 1.17
N PRO A 31 -5.17 13.37 0.20
CA PRO A 31 -5.65 13.87 -1.07
C PRO A 31 -6.36 12.73 -1.80
N LEU A 32 -7.65 12.90 -2.07
CA LEU A 32 -8.39 12.00 -2.95
C LEU A 32 -7.86 12.19 -4.37
N PRO A 33 -7.30 11.18 -5.02
CA PRO A 33 -6.92 11.27 -6.42
C PRO A 33 -8.18 11.35 -7.29
N ALA A 34 -8.42 12.52 -7.87
CA ALA A 34 -9.35 12.70 -8.97
C ALA A 34 -8.71 12.19 -10.27
N LYS A 35 -9.37 11.21 -10.89
CA LYS A 35 -9.45 10.87 -12.32
C LYS A 35 -8.29 11.33 -13.22
N GLU A 36 -7.58 10.37 -13.81
CA GLU A 36 -7.26 10.36 -15.25
C GLU A 36 -6.77 8.95 -15.66
N SER A 37 -7.42 8.42 -16.69
CA SER A 37 -7.27 7.05 -17.20
C SER A 37 -6.10 6.97 -18.16
N GLU A 38 -5.03 6.27 -17.78
CA GLU A 38 -3.95 5.92 -18.71
C GLU A 38 -3.72 4.41 -18.71
N LYS A 39 -3.68 3.88 -19.94
CA LYS A 39 -3.78 2.46 -20.31
C LYS A 39 -2.82 1.57 -19.54
N LEU A 40 -3.39 0.58 -18.85
CA LEU A 40 -2.65 -0.53 -18.27
C LEU A 40 -2.25 -1.50 -19.38
N GLN A 41 -0.95 -1.79 -19.46
CA GLN A 41 -0.42 -2.82 -20.34
C GLN A 41 -0.88 -4.20 -19.81
N PRO A 42 -1.26 -5.15 -20.68
CA PRO A 42 -1.62 -6.49 -20.24
C PRO A 42 -0.37 -7.16 -19.66
N ALA A 43 -0.29 -7.23 -18.33
CA ALA A 43 0.68 -8.06 -17.64
C ALA A 43 0.22 -9.51 -17.81
N THR A 44 1.01 -10.30 -18.52
CA THR A 44 0.77 -11.73 -18.70
C THR A 44 0.69 -12.41 -17.33
N THR A 45 -0.48 -12.95 -17.02
CA THR A 45 -0.85 -13.61 -15.75
C THR A 45 0.02 -14.82 -15.38
N GLU A 46 0.92 -15.27 -16.27
CA GLU A 46 1.79 -16.41 -16.05
C GLU A 46 3.06 -16.07 -15.24
N GLU A 47 3.55 -14.82 -15.29
CA GLU A 47 4.82 -14.45 -14.63
C GLU A 47 4.67 -14.15 -13.14
N HIS A 48 3.46 -13.75 -12.70
CA HIS A 48 3.19 -13.34 -11.31
C HIS A 48 2.38 -14.39 -10.54
N LEU A 49 2.15 -15.57 -11.12
CA LEU A 49 1.32 -16.61 -10.52
C LEU A 49 1.99 -17.15 -9.25
N GLY A 50 1.34 -16.95 -8.10
CA GLY A 50 1.88 -17.29 -6.78
C GLY A 50 2.47 -16.11 -6.00
N GLU A 51 2.59 -14.93 -6.61
CA GLU A 51 2.82 -13.71 -5.86
C GLU A 51 1.55 -13.26 -5.13
N THR A 52 1.70 -12.41 -4.13
CA THR A 52 0.59 -11.94 -3.28
C THR A 52 0.28 -10.48 -3.55
N CYS A 53 -0.99 -10.16 -3.77
CA CYS A 53 -1.43 -8.78 -3.90
C CYS A 53 -1.25 -8.03 -2.57
N ALA A 54 -0.43 -6.98 -2.54
CA ALA A 54 -0.19 -6.22 -1.30
C ALA A 54 -1.41 -5.41 -0.81
N ILE A 55 -2.49 -5.33 -1.61
CA ILE A 55 -3.72 -4.59 -1.27
C ILE A 55 -4.72 -5.51 -0.54
N CYS A 56 -5.04 -6.68 -1.10
CA CYS A 56 -5.99 -7.63 -0.51
C CYS A 56 -5.32 -8.80 0.22
N LEU A 57 -3.99 -8.91 0.17
CA LEU A 57 -3.19 -9.98 0.75
C LEU A 57 -3.58 -11.39 0.27
N HIS A 58 -4.14 -11.49 -0.94
CA HIS A 58 -4.47 -12.74 -1.60
C HIS A 58 -3.45 -13.08 -2.69
N ALA A 59 -3.17 -14.36 -2.85
CA ALA A 59 -2.32 -14.86 -3.93
C ALA A 59 -3.01 -14.65 -5.29
N PHE A 60 -2.23 -14.36 -6.32
CA PHE A 60 -2.75 -14.24 -7.67
C PHE A 60 -3.10 -15.61 -8.26
N GLU A 61 -4.31 -15.74 -8.79
CA GLU A 61 -4.75 -16.95 -9.50
C GLU A 61 -4.72 -16.75 -11.02
N ARG A 62 -4.73 -17.84 -11.80
CA ARG A 62 -4.77 -17.75 -13.28
C ARG A 62 -6.01 -17.05 -13.80
N THR A 63 -7.07 -17.05 -13.00
CA THR A 63 -8.36 -16.44 -13.31
C THR A 63 -8.43 -14.96 -12.94
N ASP A 64 -7.41 -14.44 -12.25
CA ASP A 64 -7.39 -13.05 -11.83
C ASP A 64 -6.92 -12.10 -12.94
N SER A 65 -7.60 -10.97 -13.04
CA SER A 65 -7.15 -9.83 -13.85
C SER A 65 -6.09 -9.06 -13.08
N LEU A 66 -4.87 -9.04 -13.60
CA LEU A 66 -3.76 -8.29 -13.01
C LEU A 66 -3.48 -7.00 -13.78
N SER A 67 -3.12 -5.98 -13.02
CA SER A 67 -2.76 -4.66 -13.51
C SER A 67 -1.40 -4.30 -12.95
N ALA A 68 -0.45 -4.00 -13.84
CA ALA A 68 0.89 -3.54 -13.48
C ALA A 68 0.99 -2.02 -13.65
N LEU A 69 1.53 -1.35 -12.62
CA LEU A 69 1.85 0.07 -12.68
C LEU A 69 3.13 0.32 -13.49
N PRO A 70 3.39 1.57 -13.94
CA PRO A 70 4.65 1.95 -14.61
C PRO A 70 5.91 1.70 -13.75
N CYS A 71 5.75 1.54 -12.43
CA CYS A 71 6.81 1.18 -11.50
C CYS A 71 7.02 -0.35 -11.36
N SER A 72 6.51 -1.14 -12.31
CA SER A 72 6.60 -2.61 -12.41
C SER A 72 5.97 -3.41 -11.27
N HIS A 73 5.11 -2.81 -10.45
CA HIS A 73 4.38 -3.53 -9.40
C HIS A 73 3.01 -3.99 -9.90
N ALA A 74 2.70 -5.27 -9.67
CA ALA A 74 1.45 -5.90 -10.08
C ALA A 74 0.44 -6.02 -8.91
N PHE A 75 -0.84 -5.81 -9.22
CA PHE A 75 -1.95 -5.95 -8.29
C PHE A 75 -3.18 -6.49 -9.03
N HIS A 76 -4.19 -6.98 -8.30
CA HIS A 76 -5.49 -7.25 -8.90
C HIS A 76 -6.06 -5.95 -9.49
N GLU A 77 -6.61 -6.02 -10.70
CA GLU A 77 -7.23 -4.89 -11.40
C GLU A 77 -8.28 -4.19 -10.53
N ASP A 78 -9.11 -4.97 -9.83
CA ASP A 78 -10.14 -4.45 -8.93
C ASP A 78 -9.54 -3.78 -7.68
N CYS A 79 -8.45 -4.35 -7.14
CA CYS A 79 -7.76 -3.81 -5.97
C CYS A 79 -7.09 -2.48 -6.28
N ILE A 80 -6.33 -2.40 -7.37
CA ILE A 80 -5.65 -1.16 -7.74
C ILE A 80 -6.65 -0.09 -8.19
N SER A 81 -7.72 -0.47 -8.87
CA SER A 81 -8.80 0.46 -9.24
C SER A 81 -9.44 1.09 -7.99
N LYS A 82 -9.74 0.29 -6.97
CA LYS A 82 -10.27 0.78 -5.69
C LYS A 82 -9.28 1.68 -4.95
N TRP A 83 -7.99 1.34 -4.99
CA TRP A 83 -6.93 2.14 -4.38
C TRP A 83 -6.81 3.53 -5.02
N MET A 84 -6.69 3.55 -6.35
CA MET A 84 -6.60 4.75 -7.18
C MET A 84 -7.84 5.64 -7.10
N MET A 85 -9.01 5.11 -6.72
CA MET A 85 -10.22 5.93 -6.52
C MET A 85 -10.35 6.50 -5.11
N LYS A 86 -9.85 5.80 -4.08
CA LYS A 86 -10.16 6.11 -2.68
C LYS A 86 -9.03 6.74 -1.88
N ARG A 87 -7.76 6.47 -2.24
CA ARG A 87 -6.63 6.79 -1.35
C ARG A 87 -5.58 7.69 -1.98
N CYS A 88 -4.92 7.27 -3.07
CA CYS A 88 -3.89 8.05 -3.77
C CYS A 88 -3.64 7.46 -5.17
N ALA A 89 -3.20 8.28 -6.12
CA ALA A 89 -2.77 7.85 -7.46
C ALA A 89 -1.31 7.36 -7.48
N SER A 90 -0.80 6.88 -6.34
CA SER A 90 0.57 6.40 -6.17
C SER A 90 0.59 4.91 -5.86
N CYS A 91 1.70 4.26 -6.23
CA CYS A 91 1.90 2.84 -5.99
C CYS A 91 1.96 2.54 -4.48
N PRO A 92 1.20 1.55 -3.96
CA PRO A 92 1.23 1.21 -2.54
C PRO A 92 2.54 0.56 -2.07
N LEU A 93 3.39 0.09 -3.00
CA LEU A 93 4.67 -0.56 -2.66
C LEU A 93 5.86 0.41 -2.68
N CYS A 94 5.86 1.41 -3.56
CA CYS A 94 6.99 2.34 -3.69
C CYS A 94 6.65 3.81 -3.45
N GLY A 95 5.37 4.16 -3.25
CA GLY A 95 4.92 5.53 -2.97
C GLY A 95 5.11 6.51 -4.12
N LYS A 96 5.46 6.02 -5.33
CA LYS A 96 5.66 6.80 -6.55
C LYS A 96 4.53 6.58 -7.54
#